data_AF-A0A1B2JA02-F1
#
_entry.id   AF-A0A1B2JA02-F1
#
_cell.length_a   1.000
_cell.length_b   1.000
_cell.length_c   1.000
_cell.angle_alpha   90.00
_cell.angle_beta   90.00
_cell.angle_gamma   90.00
#
_symmetry.space_group_name_H-M   'P 1'
#
loop_
_entity.id
_entity.type
_entity.pdbx_description
1 polymer ?
#
loop_
_entity_poly.entity_id
_entity_poly.type
_entity_poly.pdbx_seq_one_letter_code
_entity_poly.pdbx_strand_id
1 'polypeptide(L)'
;MPKTIILCIDGTKNQFQTQPFTNVMKFYRMLYKEDPSTQLCYYQPGIGSVEAEFMDLQGYVRKIPVTINAEIDSMVAHRMDQHIVAAYKFLVQYYSQGDKIFLFGFR
;
A
#
# COMPACT_ATOMS: atom_id res chain seq x y z
N MET A 1 12.14 -5.16 20.19
CA MET A 1 11.09 -4.26 20.68
C MET A 1 9.94 -4.31 19.69
N PRO A 2 8.67 -4.09 20.11
CA PRO A 2 7.56 -4.04 19.17
C PRO A 2 7.73 -2.89 18.17
N LYS A 3 7.48 -3.16 16.88
CA LYS A 3 7.59 -2.18 15.80
C LYS A 3 6.24 -1.61 15.41
N THR A 4 6.27 -0.51 14.64
CA THR A 4 5.08 0.12 14.09
C THR A 4 4.92 -0.26 12.62
N ILE A 5 3.77 -0.82 12.25
CA ILE A 5 3.42 -1.17 10.88
C ILE A 5 2.37 -0.18 10.39
N ILE A 6 2.68 0.56 9.32
CA ILE A 6 1.79 1.59 8.76
C ILE A 6 1.34 1.13 7.37
N LEU A 7 0.04 0.89 7.24
CA LEU A 7 -0.61 0.52 5.99
C LEU A 7 -1.30 1.76 5.39
N CYS A 8 -0.88 2.17 4.20
CA CYS A 8 -1.45 3.28 3.45
C CYS A 8 -2.19 2.72 2.22
N ILE A 9 -3.52 2.81 2.21
CA ILE A 9 -4.39 2.34 1.12
C ILE A 9 -5.01 3.53 0.41
N ASP A 10 -4.63 3.73 -0.84
CA ASP A 10 -5.03 4.89 -1.65
C ASP A 10 -6.36 4.68 -2.37
N GLY A 11 -7.10 5.76 -2.62
CA GLY A 11 -8.48 5.74 -3.16
C GLY A 11 -8.58 5.47 -4.67
N THR A 12 -9.73 4.98 -5.12
CA THR A 12 -9.99 4.45 -6.49
C THR A 12 -10.29 5.48 -7.56
N LYS A 13 -10.14 6.79 -7.29
CA LYS A 13 -10.54 7.87 -8.20
C LYS A 13 -9.44 8.82 -8.64
N ASN A 14 -8.17 8.48 -8.47
CA ASN A 14 -7.11 9.24 -9.12
C ASN A 14 -6.88 8.69 -10.54
N GLN A 15 -7.78 9.10 -11.43
CA GLN A 15 -7.61 8.94 -12.87
C GLN A 15 -6.23 9.47 -13.25
N PHE A 16 -5.44 8.56 -13.83
CA PHE A 16 -4.42 8.82 -14.83
C PHE A 16 -3.58 10.08 -14.64
N GLN A 17 -2.37 9.87 -14.11
CA GLN A 17 -1.15 10.62 -14.44
C GLN A 17 -1.21 12.14 -14.24
N THR A 18 -0.19 12.68 -13.56
CA THR A 18 -0.01 14.10 -13.23
C THR A 18 -1.01 14.67 -12.23
N GLN A 19 -0.55 14.77 -10.98
CA GLN A 19 -0.88 15.78 -9.96
C GLN A 19 -2.35 16.21 -9.75
N PRO A 20 -2.78 16.34 -8.47
CA PRO A 20 -1.97 16.27 -7.25
C PRO A 20 -1.91 14.87 -6.61
N PHE A 21 -0.77 14.52 -6.00
CA PHE A 21 -0.65 13.32 -5.15
C PHE A 21 -1.73 13.32 -4.05
N THR A 22 -2.30 12.15 -3.76
CA THR A 22 -3.27 12.01 -2.67
C THR A 22 -2.65 12.34 -1.33
N ASN A 23 -3.48 12.72 -0.36
CA ASN A 23 -2.99 12.96 1.00
C ASN A 23 -2.38 11.68 1.61
N VAL A 24 -2.87 10.49 1.23
CA VAL A 24 -2.29 9.21 1.64
C VAL A 24 -0.90 9.01 1.05
N MET A 25 -0.70 9.29 -0.25
CA MET A 25 0.62 9.23 -0.88
C MET A 25 1.59 10.25 -0.27
N LYS A 26 1.14 11.50 -0.07
CA LYS A 26 1.95 12.53 0.60
C LYS A 26 2.36 12.09 2.01
N PHE A 27 1.40 11.58 2.78
CA PHE A 27 1.64 11.05 4.12
C PHE A 27 2.64 9.89 4.09
N TYR A 28 2.40 8.90 3.24
CA TYR A 28 3.29 7.74 3.06
C TYR A 28 4.72 8.18 2.75
N ARG A 29 4.90 9.16 1.86
CA ARG A 29 6.23 9.68 1.51
C ARG A 29 6.96 10.32 2.70
N MET A 30 6.24 10.93 3.64
CA MET A 30 6.82 11.54 4.85
C MET A 30 7.15 10.54 5.97
N LEU A 31 6.67 9.28 5.89
CA LEU A 31 6.95 8.27 6.91
C LEU A 31 8.45 7.94 7.01
N TYR A 32 8.94 7.73 8.23
CA TYR A 32 10.26 7.19 8.49
C TYR A 32 10.40 5.76 7.95
N LYS A 33 11.45 5.49 7.17
CA LYS A 33 11.64 4.23 6.44
C LYS A 33 13.08 3.69 6.47
N GLU A 34 13.96 4.32 7.24
CA GLU A 34 15.37 3.94 7.28
C GLU A 34 15.62 2.68 8.14
N ASP A 35 14.73 2.41 9.10
CA ASP A 35 14.85 1.24 9.99
C ASP A 35 13.53 0.43 10.05
N PRO A 36 13.44 -0.67 9.28
CA PRO A 36 12.30 -1.59 9.31
C PRO A 36 12.07 -2.28 10.65
N SER A 37 13.06 -2.30 11.55
CA SER A 37 12.94 -2.91 12.88
C SER A 37 12.16 -2.04 13.87
N THR A 38 12.00 -0.75 13.57
CA THR A 38 11.21 0.21 14.36
C THR A 38 9.94 0.65 13.63
N GLN A 39 10.00 0.87 12.32
CA GLN A 39 8.84 1.25 11.50
C GLN A 39 8.84 0.60 10.12
N LEU A 40 7.77 -0.10 9.79
CA LEU A 40 7.57 -0.74 8.50
C LEU A 40 6.35 -0.13 7.79
N CYS A 41 6.52 0.31 6.55
CA CYS A 41 5.48 1.02 5.80
C CYS A 41 5.06 0.24 4.55
N TYR A 42 3.75 0.16 4.29
CA TYR A 42 3.14 -0.46 3.11
C TYR A 42 2.29 0.57 2.38
N TYR A 43 2.43 0.66 1.05
CA TYR A 43 1.60 1.52 0.22
C TYR A 43 0.87 0.71 -0.84
N GLN A 44 -0.45 0.80 -0.83
CA GLN A 44 -1.32 0.24 -1.85
C GLN A 44 -1.84 1.39 -2.72
N PRO A 45 -1.46 1.47 -4.00
CA PRO A 45 -2.05 2.44 -4.91
C PRO A 45 -3.54 2.15 -5.15
N GLY A 46 -4.28 3.19 -5.51
CA GLY A 46 -5.70 3.10 -5.83
C GLY A 46 -5.99 2.24 -7.06
N ILE A 47 -7.22 1.70 -7.14
CA ILE A 47 -7.70 0.93 -8.29
C ILE A 47 -7.62 1.81 -9.55
N GLY A 48 -6.90 1.32 -10.57
CA GLY A 48 -6.57 2.07 -11.80
C GLY A 48 -5.08 2.43 -11.95
N SER A 49 -4.27 2.29 -10.90
CA SER A 49 -2.82 2.48 -10.97
C SER A 49 -2.08 1.21 -11.40
N VAL A 50 -1.08 1.37 -12.27
CA VAL A 50 -0.37 0.27 -12.98
C VAL A 50 0.79 -0.32 -12.18
N GLU A 51 1.14 0.24 -11.01
CA GLU A 51 2.32 -0.14 -10.24
C GLU A 51 2.05 -0.09 -8.72
N ALA A 52 2.20 -1.22 -8.02
CA ALA A 52 2.23 -1.25 -6.55
C ALA A 52 3.67 -1.09 -6.05
N GLU A 53 3.87 -0.20 -5.06
CA GLU A 53 5.17 0.08 -4.45
C GLU A 53 5.24 -0.48 -3.02
N PHE A 54 6.24 -1.30 -2.72
CA PHE A 54 6.50 -1.72 -1.34
C PHE A 54 7.99 -1.64 -1.01
N MET A 55 8.32 -1.36 0.25
CA MET A 55 9.68 -1.39 0.74
C MET A 55 10.01 -2.80 1.24
N ASP A 56 11.10 -3.37 0.74
CA ASP A 56 11.57 -4.68 1.20
C ASP A 56 12.38 -4.59 2.49
N LEU A 57 12.70 -5.76 3.07
CA LEU A 57 13.50 -5.89 4.29
C LEU A 57 14.93 -5.32 4.19
N GLN A 58 15.38 -4.96 2.99
CA GLN A 58 16.69 -4.38 2.73
C GLN A 58 16.61 -2.85 2.52
N GLY A 59 15.42 -2.26 2.68
CA GLY A 59 15.19 -0.82 2.54
C GLY A 59 14.97 -0.36 1.10
N TYR A 60 14.85 -1.27 0.13
CA TYR A 60 14.65 -0.91 -1.28
C TYR A 60 13.16 -0.86 -1.64
N VAL A 61 12.78 0.18 -2.38
CA VAL A 61 11.44 0.32 -2.95
C VAL A 61 11.32 -0.53 -4.21
N ARG A 62 10.43 -1.51 -4.22
CA ARG A 62 10.13 -2.37 -5.38
C ARG A 62 8.78 -2.02 -5.99
N LYS A 63 8.69 -2.18 -7.32
CA LYS A 63 7.48 -1.96 -8.12
C LYS A 63 6.94 -3.27 -8.70
N ILE A 64 5.64 -3.52 -8.59
CA ILE A 64 4.96 -4.67 -9.23
C ILE A 64 3.99 -4.15 -10.30
N PRO A 65 4.16 -4.51 -11.59
CA PRO A 65 3.27 -4.09 -12.68
C PRO A 65 1.94 -4.86 -12.67
N VAL A 66 0.83 -4.20 -13.02
CA VAL A 66 -0.52 -4.80 -13.11
C VAL A 66 -1.23 -4.38 -14.41
N THR A 67 -1.68 -5.33 -15.24
CA THR A 67 -2.35 -5.11 -16.55
C THR A 67 -3.82 -4.63 -16.41
N ILE A 68 -4.33 -3.85 -17.39
CA ILE A 68 -5.66 -3.20 -17.37
C ILE A 68 -6.39 -3.32 -18.73
N ASN A 69 -7.65 -3.80 -18.74
CA ASN A 69 -8.69 -3.54 -19.76
C ASN A 69 -10.12 -3.96 -19.30
N ALA A 70 -11.14 -3.19 -19.70
CA ALA A 70 -12.62 -3.32 -19.75
C ALA A 70 -13.48 -4.17 -18.77
N GLU A 71 -12.95 -5.06 -17.93
CA GLU A 71 -13.71 -5.85 -16.92
C GLU A 71 -14.06 -5.03 -15.65
N ILE A 72 -14.20 -3.72 -15.79
CA ILE A 72 -13.90 -2.73 -14.75
C ILE A 72 -14.73 -2.90 -13.47
N ASP A 73 -16.04 -3.17 -13.51
CA ASP A 73 -16.86 -3.29 -12.29
C ASP A 73 -16.66 -4.64 -11.56
N SER A 74 -16.61 -5.75 -12.31
CA SER A 74 -16.31 -7.08 -11.75
C SER A 74 -14.86 -7.16 -11.24
N MET A 75 -13.96 -6.49 -11.95
CA MET A 75 -12.55 -6.37 -11.60
C MET A 75 -12.34 -5.36 -10.47
N VAL A 76 -13.16 -4.33 -10.28
CA VAL A 76 -13.12 -3.45 -9.10
C VAL A 76 -13.46 -4.23 -7.84
N ALA A 77 -14.49 -5.09 -7.88
CA ALA A 77 -14.81 -5.99 -6.77
C ALA A 77 -13.67 -7.00 -6.51
N HIS A 78 -13.23 -7.75 -7.52
CA HIS A 78 -12.13 -8.70 -7.38
C HIS A 78 -10.77 -8.06 -7.05
N ARG A 79 -10.50 -6.83 -7.47
CA ARG A 79 -9.26 -6.12 -7.15
C ARG A 79 -9.29 -5.52 -5.77
N MET A 80 -10.44 -5.09 -5.27
CA MET A 80 -10.56 -4.72 -3.87
C MET A 80 -10.25 -5.91 -2.96
N ASP A 81 -10.76 -7.10 -3.31
CA ASP A 81 -10.39 -8.35 -2.65
C ASP A 81 -8.88 -8.61 -2.74
N GLN A 82 -8.27 -8.45 -3.92
CA GLN A 82 -6.82 -8.63 -4.10
C GLN A 82 -5.98 -7.64 -3.28
N HIS A 83 -6.40 -6.37 -3.19
CA HIS A 83 -5.71 -5.35 -2.40
C HIS A 83 -5.80 -5.63 -0.90
N ILE A 84 -6.97 -6.06 -0.42
CA ILE A 84 -7.17 -6.50 0.96
C ILE A 84 -6.31 -7.73 1.25
N VAL A 85 -6.33 -8.73 0.37
CA VAL A 85 -5.51 -9.94 0.50
C VAL A 85 -4.02 -9.64 0.47
N ALA A 86 -3.57 -8.69 -0.35
CA ALA A 86 -2.17 -8.27 -0.39
C ALA A 86 -1.73 -7.61 0.92
N ALA A 87 -2.51 -6.66 1.44
CA ALA A 87 -2.26 -6.04 2.74
C ALA A 87 -2.29 -7.07 3.88
N TYR A 88 -3.22 -8.04 3.82
CA TYR A 88 -3.29 -9.12 4.79
C TYR A 88 -2.07 -10.04 4.72
N LYS A 89 -1.64 -10.46 3.53
CA LYS A 89 -0.41 -11.26 3.34
C LYS A 89 0.82 -10.53 3.87
N PHE A 90 0.90 -9.22 3.64
CA PHE A 90 1.95 -8.39 4.20
C PHE A 90 1.95 -8.44 5.74
N LEU A 91 0.78 -8.29 6.38
CA LEU A 91 0.67 -8.44 7.83
C LEU A 91 1.08 -9.83 8.31
N VAL A 92 0.60 -10.90 7.67
CA VAL A 92 0.98 -12.28 8.01
C VAL A 92 2.50 -12.49 7.95
N GLN A 93 3.17 -11.88 6.99
CA GLN A 93 4.60 -12.02 6.80
C GLN A 93 5.43 -11.21 7.83
N TYR A 94 4.98 -10.02 8.22
CA TYR A 94 5.82 -9.06 8.95
C TYR A 94 5.36 -8.74 10.37
N TYR A 95 4.12 -9.08 10.73
CA TYR A 95 3.61 -8.86 12.07
C TYR A 95 4.30 -9.79 13.08
N SER A 96 4.65 -9.24 14.24
CA SER A 96 5.06 -9.98 15.42
C SER A 96 4.21 -9.55 16.60
N GLN A 97 4.04 -10.46 17.57
CA GLN A 97 3.21 -10.19 18.74
C GLN A 97 3.65 -8.89 19.44
N GLY A 98 2.69 -7.98 19.63
CA GLY A 98 2.91 -6.68 20.26
C GLY A 98 3.15 -5.52 19.30
N ASP A 99 3.37 -5.79 18.00
CA ASP A 99 3.50 -4.74 17.00
C ASP A 99 2.22 -3.89 16.91
N LYS A 100 2.38 -2.61 16.60
CA LYS A 100 1.27 -1.66 16.44
C LYS A 100 0.94 -1.53 14.96
N ILE A 101 -0.34 -1.65 14.59
CA ILE A 101 -0.79 -1.51 13.21
C ILE A 101 -1.60 -0.22 13.08
N PHE A 102 -1.22 0.64 12.12
CA PHE A 102 -1.97 1.83 11.75
C PHE A 102 -2.42 1.72 10.30
N LEU A 103 -3.68 2.05 10.04
CA LEU A 103 -4.29 1.98 8.71
C LEU A 103 -4.74 3.38 8.30
N PHE A 104 -4.28 3.84 7.14
CA PHE A 104 -4.65 5.13 6.54
C PHE A 104 -5.24 4.88 5.16
N GLY A 105 -6.40 5.46 4.90
CA GLY A 105 -7.03 5.42 3.58
C GLY A 105 -8.22 6.37 3.48
N PHE A 106 -8.74 6.53 2.28
CA PHE A 106 -9.93 7.32 1.99
C PHE A 106 -10.69 6.74 0.80
N ARG A 107 -11.93 7.21 0.61
CA ARG A 107 -12.82 6.82 -0.49
C ARG A 107 -12.67 7.76 -1.68
#